data_AF-A0A9W6SN67-F1
#
_entry.id   AF-A0A9W6SN67-F1
#
_cell.length_a   1.000
_cell.length_b   1.000
_cell.length_c   1.000
_cell.angle_alpha   90.00
_cell.angle_beta   90.00
_cell.angle_gamma   90.00
#
_symmetry.space_group_name_H-M   'P 1'
#
loop_
_entity.id
_entity.type
_entity.pdbx_description
1 polymer ?
#
loop_
_entity_poly.entity_id
_entity_poly.type
_entity_poly.pdbx_seq_one_letter_code
_entity_poly.pdbx_strand_id
1 'polypeptide(L)'
;MSALAAAGNLTGRALTAMRVRQGTLTGVGVVAALITPLITGRGGGFIALAAVLVLTTAGTDIGRAALAVHAGRRTHRGEVFDALAARVAEAAWLWAFYVLGAMGGVVVIAGALSWLHEYVRAKAVAAGMTEPGMQTLGERNMRVIIAVIGFVVAGAAVVLGDGLSTGFATGIASLATTAWALLGFLGFVQLLIVAGTTLK
;
A
#
# COMPACT_ATOMS: atom_id res chain seq x y z
N MET A 1 -10.07 26.87 -0.88
CA MET A 1 -9.68 25.70 -0.06
C MET A 1 -10.35 24.47 -0.65
N SER A 2 -9.59 23.53 -1.22
CA SER A 2 -10.16 22.32 -1.82
C SER A 2 -10.75 21.39 -0.75
N ALA A 3 -11.78 20.61 -1.09
CA ALA A 3 -12.46 19.69 -0.17
C ALA A 3 -11.50 18.69 0.51
N LEU A 4 -10.42 18.31 -0.19
CA LEU A 4 -9.34 17.45 0.33
C LEU A 4 -8.56 18.11 1.48
N ALA A 5 -8.31 19.42 1.41
CA ALA A 5 -7.65 20.16 2.47
C ALA A 5 -8.57 20.30 3.71
N ALA A 6 -9.88 20.45 3.50
CA ALA A 6 -10.85 20.49 4.58
C ALA A 6 -10.98 19.13 5.30
N ALA A 7 -11.04 18.02 4.55
CA ALA A 7 -11.10 16.67 5.10
C ALA A 7 -9.82 16.29 5.89
N GLY A 8 -8.64 16.65 5.37
CA GLY A 8 -7.37 16.47 6.08
C GLY A 8 -7.31 17.23 7.41
N ASN A 9 -7.78 18.48 7.42
CA ASN A 9 -7.84 19.31 8.63
C ASN A 9 -8.84 18.77 9.66
N LEU A 10 -10.00 18.26 9.24
CA LEU A 10 -10.97 17.64 10.15
C LEU A 10 -10.42 16.36 10.78
N THR A 11 -9.80 15.50 9.97
CA THR A 11 -9.21 14.23 10.42
C THR A 11 -8.07 14.49 11.42
N GLY A 12 -7.17 15.43 11.11
CA GLY A 12 -6.07 15.82 12.00
C GLY A 12 -6.57 16.37 13.34
N ARG A 13 -7.62 17.21 13.32
CA ARG A 13 -8.25 17.73 14.54
C ARG A 13 -8.91 16.63 15.37
N ALA A 14 -9.65 15.73 14.74
CA ALA A 14 -10.31 14.61 15.43
C ALA A 14 -9.30 13.67 16.08
N LEU A 15 -8.23 13.28 15.37
CA LEU A 15 -7.17 12.42 15.90
C LEU A 15 -6.42 13.09 17.06
N THR A 16 -6.17 14.39 16.96
CA THR A 16 -5.53 15.17 18.04
C THR A 16 -6.44 15.27 19.26
N ALA A 17 -7.74 15.49 19.07
CA ALA A 17 -8.73 15.49 20.15
C ALA A 17 -8.78 14.14 20.88
N MET A 18 -8.63 13.03 20.15
CA MET A 18 -8.54 11.68 20.70
C MET A 18 -7.13 11.33 21.26
N ARG A 19 -6.19 12.27 21.27
CA ARG A 19 -4.80 12.09 21.73
C ARG A 19 -4.06 10.93 21.04
N VAL A 20 -4.42 10.64 19.78
CA VAL A 20 -3.78 9.56 19.00
C VAL A 20 -2.36 9.96 18.63
N ARG A 21 -1.39 9.10 18.95
CA ARG A 21 0.03 9.31 18.61
C ARG A 21 0.36 8.68 17.26
N GLN A 22 1.32 9.25 16.53
CA GLN A 22 1.83 8.69 15.26
C GLN A 22 2.30 7.23 15.40
N GLY A 23 2.97 6.91 16.51
CA GLY A 23 3.41 5.54 16.81
C GLY A 23 2.25 4.56 16.96
N THR A 24 1.10 4.99 17.50
CA THR A 24 -0.10 4.16 17.62
C THR A 24 -0.67 3.82 16.25
N LEU A 25 -0.78 4.80 15.35
CA LEU A 25 -1.25 4.56 13.98
C LEU A 25 -0.30 3.64 13.21
N THR A 26 1.01 3.82 13.38
CA THR A 26 2.03 2.95 12.78
C THR A 26 1.88 1.52 13.26
N GLY A 27 1.74 1.32 14.58
CA GLY A 27 1.54 0.00 15.17
C GLY A 27 0.27 -0.68 14.67
N VAL A 28 -0.87 0.04 14.65
CA VAL A 28 -2.14 -0.48 14.14
C VAL A 28 -2.04 -0.87 12.67
N GLY A 29 -1.44 -0.02 11.83
CA GLY A 29 -1.26 -0.32 10.40
C GLY A 29 -0.38 -1.54 10.16
N VAL A 30 0.75 -1.65 10.85
CA VAL A 30 1.66 -2.80 10.72
C VAL A 30 0.99 -4.09 11.21
N VAL A 31 0.32 -4.05 12.37
CA VAL A 31 -0.40 -5.22 12.90
C VAL A 31 -1.50 -5.65 11.95
N ALA A 32 -2.32 -4.72 11.44
CA ALA A 32 -3.35 -5.03 10.45
C ALA A 32 -2.76 -5.70 9.21
N ALA A 33 -1.68 -5.16 8.66
CA ALA A 33 -1.04 -5.72 7.48
C ALA A 33 -0.42 -7.11 7.72
N LEU A 34 0.23 -7.33 8.87
CA LEU A 34 0.81 -8.63 9.22
C LEU A 34 -0.25 -9.70 9.50
N ILE A 35 -1.43 -9.31 9.97
CA ILE A 35 -2.57 -10.22 10.15
C ILE A 35 -3.17 -10.64 8.79
N THR A 36 -3.08 -9.79 7.76
CA THR A 36 -3.64 -10.06 6.43
C THR A 36 -3.32 -11.47 5.90
N PRO A 37 -2.04 -11.90 5.74
CA PRO A 37 -1.75 -13.25 5.23
C PRO A 37 -2.28 -14.38 6.12
N LEU A 38 -2.33 -14.18 7.45
CA LEU A 38 -2.83 -15.18 8.40
C LEU A 38 -4.34 -15.38 8.26
N ILE A 39 -5.08 -14.29 8.06
CA ILE A 39 -6.53 -14.32 7.87
C ILE A 39 -6.87 -14.86 6.48
N THR A 40 -6.16 -14.42 5.44
CA THR A 40 -6.33 -14.94 4.08
C THR A 40 -6.13 -16.45 4.01
N GLY A 41 -5.14 -16.99 4.73
CA GLY A 41 -4.89 -18.44 4.80
C GLY A 41 -6.00 -19.27 5.42
N ARG A 42 -6.99 -18.66 6.10
CA ARG A 42 -8.17 -19.39 6.60
C ARG A 42 -9.22 -19.67 5.51
N GLY A 43 -9.11 -19.02 4.34
CA GLY A 43 -10.05 -19.21 3.24
C GLY A 43 -11.47 -18.69 3.52
N GLY A 44 -12.42 -18.99 2.64
CA GLY A 44 -13.82 -18.60 2.84
C GLY A 44 -14.02 -17.07 2.90
N GLY A 45 -14.98 -16.63 3.72
CA GLY A 45 -15.26 -15.20 3.96
C GLY A 45 -14.10 -14.41 4.58
N PHE A 46 -13.09 -15.08 5.14
CA PHE A 46 -11.90 -14.41 5.67
C PHE A 46 -11.08 -13.70 4.59
N ILE A 47 -11.20 -14.11 3.32
CA ILE A 47 -10.56 -13.42 2.19
C ILE A 47 -11.13 -12.01 2.03
N ALA A 48 -12.44 -11.83 2.22
CA ALA A 48 -13.05 -10.49 2.19
C ALA A 48 -12.59 -9.63 3.39
N LEU A 49 -12.38 -10.25 4.56
CA LEU A 49 -11.84 -9.55 5.73
C LEU A 49 -10.40 -9.04 5.50
N ALA A 50 -9.61 -9.71 4.67
CA ALA A 50 -8.28 -9.24 4.28
C ALA A 50 -8.32 -7.84 3.63
N ALA A 51 -9.34 -7.55 2.81
CA ALA A 51 -9.53 -6.23 2.23
C ALA A 51 -9.75 -5.15 3.30
N VAL A 52 -10.50 -5.47 4.36
CA VAL A 52 -10.73 -4.55 5.48
C VAL A 52 -9.42 -4.26 6.23
N LEU A 53 -8.55 -5.25 6.40
CA LEU A 53 -7.23 -5.06 7.01
C LEU A 53 -6.30 -4.18 6.14
N VAL A 54 -6.33 -4.35 4.82
CA VAL A 54 -5.62 -3.46 3.88
C VAL A 54 -6.15 -2.03 3.98
N LEU A 55 -7.49 -1.84 3.97
CA LEU A 55 -8.12 -0.54 4.16
C LEU A 55 -7.80 0.09 5.51
N THR A 56 -7.72 -0.71 6.57
CA THR A 56 -7.30 -0.25 7.90
C THR A 56 -5.88 0.30 7.85
N THR A 57 -4.96 -0.43 7.22
CA THR A 57 -3.58 0.01 7.04
C THR A 57 -3.53 1.32 6.23
N ALA A 58 -4.22 1.39 5.09
CA ALA A 58 -4.30 2.60 4.27
C ALA A 58 -4.90 3.80 5.04
N GLY A 59 -5.93 3.56 5.85
CA GLY A 59 -6.53 4.56 6.73
C GLY A 59 -5.55 5.07 7.78
N THR A 60 -4.70 4.19 8.36
CA THR A 60 -3.65 4.64 9.28
C THR A 60 -2.64 5.55 8.61
N ASP A 61 -2.33 5.33 7.32
CA ASP A 61 -1.41 6.19 6.56
C ASP A 61 -1.99 7.59 6.34
N ILE A 62 -3.27 7.66 5.97
CA ILE A 62 -4.02 8.93 5.83
C ILE A 62 -4.04 9.67 7.17
N GLY A 63 -4.30 8.96 8.27
CA GLY A 63 -4.28 9.52 9.62
C GLY A 63 -2.91 10.06 10.03
N ARG A 64 -1.82 9.34 9.72
CA ARG A 64 -0.44 9.80 9.99
C ARG A 64 -0.12 11.07 9.21
N ALA A 65 -0.50 11.11 7.93
CA ALA A 65 -0.34 12.31 7.10
C ALA A 65 -1.12 13.51 7.66
N ALA A 66 -2.38 13.30 8.08
CA ALA A 66 -3.21 14.35 8.69
C ALA A 66 -2.64 14.86 10.01
N LEU A 67 -2.11 13.98 10.87
CA LEU A 67 -1.43 14.36 12.11
C LEU A 67 -0.16 15.17 11.83
N ALA A 68 0.63 14.80 10.82
CA ALA A 68 1.84 15.53 10.46
C ALA A 68 1.53 16.95 9.96
N VAL A 69 0.49 17.11 9.13
CA VAL A 69 0.01 18.41 8.67
C VAL A 69 -0.48 19.26 9.84
N HIS A 70 -1.30 18.69 10.73
CA HIS A 70 -1.85 19.42 11.86
C HIS A 70 -0.78 19.83 12.89
N ALA A 71 0.21 18.96 13.14
CA ALA A 71 1.30 19.25 14.07
C ALA A 71 2.31 20.27 13.51
N GLY A 72 2.22 20.64 12.22
CA GLY A 72 3.15 21.57 11.56
C GLY A 72 4.61 21.07 11.52
N ARG A 73 4.84 19.79 11.81
CA ARG A 73 6.19 19.21 11.90
C ARG A 73 6.22 17.77 11.40
N ARG A 74 7.21 17.44 10.57
CA ARG A 74 7.63 16.07 10.28
C ARG A 74 8.94 15.80 11.01
N THR A 75 9.10 14.58 11.53
CA THR A 75 10.33 14.19 12.23
C THR A 75 11.06 13.17 11.39
N HIS A 76 12.39 13.26 11.31
CA HIS A 76 13.20 12.28 10.56
C HIS A 76 12.98 10.84 11.03
N ARG A 77 12.83 10.63 12.34
CA ARG A 77 12.49 9.32 12.90
C ARG A 77 11.14 8.81 12.37
N GLY A 78 10.13 9.68 12.34
CA GLY A 78 8.82 9.35 11.79
C GLY A 78 8.91 8.96 10.33
N GLU A 79 9.62 9.72 9.49
CA GLU A 79 9.79 9.43 8.06
C GLU A 79 10.41 8.04 7.81
N VAL A 80 11.41 7.66 8.60
CA VAL A 80 12.03 6.32 8.49
C VAL A 80 11.06 5.21 8.89
N PHE A 81 10.38 5.33 10.04
CA PHE A 81 9.43 4.32 10.48
C PHE A 81 8.20 4.22 9.57
N ASP A 82 7.77 5.34 9.01
CA ASP A 82 6.67 5.43 8.06
C ASP A 82 7.01 4.69 6.76
N ALA A 83 8.22 4.90 6.23
CA ALA A 83 8.72 4.18 5.06
C ALA A 83 8.86 2.67 5.33
N LEU A 84 9.43 2.29 6.49
CA LEU A 84 9.58 0.90 6.89
C LEU A 84 8.22 0.20 7.04
N ALA A 85 7.28 0.82 7.75
CA ALA A 85 5.93 0.29 7.95
C ALA A 85 5.23 0.06 6.60
N ALA A 86 5.39 0.98 5.65
CA ALA A 86 4.85 0.80 4.30
C ALA A 86 5.45 -0.42 3.59
N ARG A 87 6.77 -0.66 3.71
CA ARG A 87 7.42 -1.82 3.09
C ARG A 87 6.97 -3.15 3.70
N VAL A 88 6.87 -3.19 5.03
CA VAL A 88 6.36 -4.37 5.76
C VAL A 88 4.93 -4.67 5.35
N ALA A 89 4.09 -3.65 5.24
CA ALA A 89 2.70 -3.83 4.84
C ALA A 89 2.57 -4.39 3.41
N GLU A 90 3.31 -3.81 2.45
CA GLU A 90 3.31 -4.29 1.06
C GLU A 90 3.80 -5.74 0.95
N ALA A 91 4.86 -6.10 1.69
CA ALA A 91 5.34 -7.48 1.74
C ALA A 91 4.29 -8.44 2.30
N ALA A 92 3.57 -8.04 3.35
CA ALA A 92 2.53 -8.86 3.96
C ALA A 92 1.32 -9.07 3.02
N TRP A 93 0.92 -8.04 2.25
CA TRP A 93 -0.16 -8.18 1.27
C TRP A 93 0.23 -9.05 0.09
N LEU A 94 1.47 -8.90 -0.40
CA LEU A 94 2.03 -9.76 -1.44
C LEU A 94 2.12 -11.23 -0.97
N TRP A 95 2.51 -11.45 0.29
CA TRP A 95 2.46 -12.78 0.89
C TRP A 95 1.03 -13.32 0.99
N ALA A 96 0.05 -12.49 1.34
CA ALA A 96 -1.35 -12.91 1.35
C ALA A 96 -1.84 -13.33 -0.04
N PHE A 97 -1.42 -12.65 -1.13
CA PHE A 97 -1.71 -13.12 -2.49
C PHE A 97 -0.99 -14.42 -2.85
N TYR A 98 0.24 -14.62 -2.39
CA TYR A 98 0.95 -15.90 -2.55
C TYR A 98 0.19 -17.04 -1.84
N VAL A 99 -0.33 -16.80 -0.64
CA VAL A 99 -1.17 -17.76 0.09
C VAL A 99 -2.46 -18.10 -0.67
N LEU A 100 -3.01 -17.18 -1.45
CA LEU A 100 -4.13 -17.45 -2.38
C LEU A 100 -3.73 -18.21 -3.65
N GLY A 101 -2.45 -18.51 -3.83
CA GLY A 101 -1.92 -19.28 -4.97
C GLY A 101 -1.36 -18.42 -6.10
N ALA A 102 -1.13 -17.12 -5.90
CA ALA A 102 -0.42 -16.32 -6.90
C ALA A 102 1.01 -16.86 -7.13
N MET A 103 1.49 -16.77 -8.37
CA MET A 103 2.81 -17.30 -8.74
C MET A 103 3.94 -16.58 -7.99
N GLY A 104 4.71 -17.33 -7.18
CA GLY A 104 5.74 -16.78 -6.29
C GLY A 104 6.77 -15.88 -6.99
N GLY A 105 7.17 -16.22 -8.22
CA GLY A 105 8.09 -15.38 -9.01
C GLY A 105 7.53 -13.98 -9.30
N VAL A 106 6.23 -13.88 -9.63
CA VAL A 106 5.57 -12.58 -9.88
C VAL A 106 5.41 -11.78 -8.59
N VAL A 107 5.10 -12.45 -7.49
CA VAL A 107 5.01 -11.83 -6.15
C VAL A 107 6.35 -11.18 -5.76
N VAL A 108 7.46 -11.91 -5.96
CA VAL A 108 8.81 -11.40 -5.68
C VAL A 108 9.14 -10.21 -6.59
N ILE A 109 8.86 -10.31 -7.90
CA ILE A 109 9.08 -9.21 -8.85
C ILE A 109 8.28 -7.96 -8.46
N ALA A 110 7.00 -8.11 -8.11
CA ALA A 110 6.14 -7.02 -7.67
C ALA A 110 6.70 -6.30 -6.44
N GLY A 111 7.16 -7.07 -5.44
CA GLY A 111 7.81 -6.53 -4.24
C GLY A 111 9.12 -5.81 -4.57
N ALA A 112 9.99 -6.44 -5.34
CA ALA A 112 11.28 -5.88 -5.75
C ALA A 112 11.11 -4.56 -6.51
N LEU A 113 10.19 -4.49 -7.48
CA LEU A 113 9.88 -3.27 -8.22
C LEU A 113 9.35 -2.17 -7.31
N SER A 114 8.47 -2.49 -6.36
CA SER A 114 7.91 -1.52 -5.40
C SER A 114 9.00 -0.90 -4.53
N TRP A 115 9.98 -1.70 -4.12
CA TRP A 115 11.08 -1.25 -3.26
C TRP A 115 12.15 -0.50 -4.05
N LEU A 116 12.52 -0.97 -5.25
CA LEU A 116 13.41 -0.26 -6.16
C LEU A 116 12.85 1.10 -6.55
N HIS A 117 11.57 1.17 -6.84
CA HIS A 117 10.87 2.43 -7.15
C HIS A 117 10.99 3.44 -6.00
N GLU A 118 10.70 3.03 -4.76
CA GLU A 118 10.82 3.90 -3.60
C GLU A 118 12.28 4.28 -3.30
N TYR A 119 13.20 3.34 -3.47
CA TYR A 119 14.62 3.58 -3.26
C TYR A 119 15.16 4.63 -4.24
N VAL A 120 14.87 4.48 -5.53
CA VAL A 120 15.26 5.46 -6.56
C VAL A 120 14.62 6.81 -6.27
N ARG A 121 13.34 6.86 -5.90
CA ARG A 121 12.67 8.11 -5.52
C ARG A 121 13.39 8.80 -4.37
N ALA A 122 13.67 8.07 -3.29
CA ALA A 122 14.36 8.60 -2.13
C ALA A 122 15.76 9.13 -2.47
N LYS A 123 16.49 8.41 -3.34
CA LYS A 123 17.82 8.84 -3.81
C LYS A 123 17.77 10.04 -4.73
N ALA A 124 16.80 10.11 -5.64
CA ALA A 124 16.63 11.25 -6.51
C ALA A 124 16.30 12.52 -5.73
N VAL A 125 15.40 12.43 -4.73
CA VAL A 125 15.11 13.55 -3.81
C VAL A 125 16.35 13.97 -3.03
N ALA A 126 17.13 13.02 -2.50
CA ALA A 126 18.38 13.32 -1.80
C ALA A 126 19.45 13.96 -2.72
N ALA A 127 19.39 13.69 -4.03
CA ALA A 127 20.26 14.29 -5.05
C ALA A 127 19.79 15.68 -5.49
N GLY A 128 18.74 16.24 -4.90
CA GLY A 128 18.25 17.59 -5.20
C GLY A 128 17.08 17.65 -6.17
N MET A 129 16.50 16.50 -6.57
CA MET A 129 15.26 16.49 -7.34
C MET A 129 14.12 16.96 -6.45
N THR A 130 13.60 18.17 -6.70
CA THR A 130 12.33 18.61 -6.12
C THR A 130 11.22 17.68 -6.60
N GLU A 131 10.26 17.35 -5.72
CA GLU A 131 9.27 16.27 -5.91
C GLU A 131 8.87 16.13 -7.39
N PRO A 132 9.04 14.94 -8.00
CA PRO A 132 8.81 14.79 -9.43
C PRO A 132 7.36 15.18 -9.70
N GLY A 133 7.15 16.25 -10.48
CA GLY A 133 5.83 16.78 -10.82
C GLY A 133 4.95 15.81 -11.62
N MET A 134 5.37 14.56 -11.76
CA MET A 134 4.69 13.48 -12.44
C MET A 134 4.44 12.34 -11.46
N GLN A 135 3.16 12.11 -11.16
CA GLN A 135 2.72 10.93 -10.44
C GLN A 135 2.91 9.72 -11.36
N THR A 136 3.62 8.71 -10.87
CA THR A 136 3.93 7.50 -11.65
C THR A 136 2.82 6.45 -11.51
N LEU A 137 2.77 5.48 -12.42
CA LEU A 137 1.87 4.32 -12.26
C LEU A 137 2.28 3.40 -11.10
N GLY A 138 3.54 3.50 -10.68
CA GLY A 138 4.14 2.70 -9.62
C GLY A 138 3.93 3.29 -8.22
N GLU A 139 3.02 4.26 -8.03
CA GLU A 139 2.78 4.82 -6.70
C GLU A 139 2.20 3.80 -5.72
N ARG A 140 2.47 4.04 -4.43
CA ARG A 140 1.88 3.27 -3.33
C ARG A 140 0.36 3.26 -3.35
N ASN A 141 -0.27 4.38 -3.70
CA ASN A 141 -1.73 4.45 -3.78
C ASN A 141 -2.29 3.45 -4.80
N MET A 142 -1.59 3.25 -5.92
CA MET A 142 -2.00 2.26 -6.92
C MET A 142 -1.87 0.83 -6.38
N ARG A 143 -0.78 0.53 -5.66
CA ARG A 143 -0.57 -0.76 -4.99
C ARG A 143 -1.65 -1.07 -3.95
N VAL A 144 -2.05 -0.08 -3.15
CA VAL A 144 -3.17 -0.20 -2.20
C VAL A 144 -4.47 -0.52 -2.93
N ILE A 145 -4.79 0.20 -4.01
CA ILE A 145 -6.01 -0.03 -4.79
C ILE A 145 -6.03 -1.46 -5.36
N ILE A 146 -4.92 -1.91 -5.94
CA ILE A 146 -4.77 -3.28 -6.46
C ILE A 146 -4.97 -4.31 -5.34
N ALA A 147 -4.37 -4.09 -4.18
CA ALA A 147 -4.51 -4.99 -3.03
C ALA A 147 -5.98 -5.09 -2.57
N VAL A 148 -6.64 -3.94 -2.37
CA VAL A 148 -8.05 -3.90 -1.95
C VAL A 148 -8.95 -4.57 -2.97
N ILE A 149 -8.86 -4.19 -4.25
CA ILE A 149 -9.70 -4.78 -5.31
C ILE A 149 -9.45 -6.28 -5.41
N GLY A 150 -8.20 -6.72 -5.37
CA GLY A 150 -7.84 -8.14 -5.42
C GLY A 150 -8.50 -8.95 -4.30
N PHE A 151 -8.42 -8.50 -3.04
CA PHE A 151 -9.05 -9.21 -1.92
C PHE A 151 -10.57 -9.10 -1.92
N VAL A 152 -11.15 -7.96 -2.31
CA VAL A 152 -12.62 -7.81 -2.41
C VAL A 152 -13.18 -8.75 -3.47
N VAL A 153 -12.61 -8.78 -4.67
CA VAL A 153 -13.11 -9.62 -5.77
C VAL A 153 -12.89 -11.10 -5.47
N ALA A 154 -11.71 -11.47 -4.97
CA ALA A 154 -11.45 -12.85 -4.55
C ALA A 154 -12.39 -13.29 -3.43
N GLY A 155 -12.61 -12.44 -2.42
CA GLY A 155 -13.51 -12.71 -1.31
C GLY A 155 -14.97 -12.81 -1.73
N ALA A 156 -15.45 -11.90 -2.58
CA ALA A 156 -16.81 -11.90 -3.10
C ALA A 156 -17.09 -13.18 -3.90
N ALA A 157 -16.16 -13.61 -4.75
CA ALA A 157 -16.31 -14.86 -5.52
C ALA A 157 -16.44 -16.10 -4.62
N VAL A 158 -15.73 -16.12 -3.50
CA VAL A 158 -15.77 -17.23 -2.54
C VAL A 158 -17.05 -17.22 -1.70
N VAL A 159 -17.57 -16.04 -1.36
CA VAL A 159 -18.82 -15.90 -0.58
C VAL A 159 -20.07 -16.14 -1.43
N LEU A 160 -20.03 -15.76 -2.72
CA LEU A 160 -21.20 -15.81 -3.61
C LEU A 160 -21.27 -17.08 -4.47
N GLY A 161 -20.21 -17.90 -4.54
CA GLY A 161 -20.12 -19.03 -5.47
C GLY A 161 -20.30 -20.41 -4.82
N ASP A 162 -21.20 -21.23 -5.38
CA ASP A 162 -21.51 -22.62 -4.97
C ASP A 162 -20.42 -23.67 -5.31
N GLY A 163 -19.13 -23.36 -5.10
CA GLY A 163 -18.03 -24.34 -5.22
C GLY A 163 -17.02 -24.17 -6.36
N LEU A 164 -17.11 -23.10 -7.17
CA LEU A 164 -16.08 -22.66 -8.13
C LEU A 164 -14.94 -21.83 -7.47
N SER A 165 -14.86 -21.84 -6.13
CA SER A 165 -14.33 -20.73 -5.33
C SER A 165 -12.80 -20.66 -5.23
N THR A 166 -12.09 -21.79 -5.20
CA THR A 166 -10.63 -21.80 -5.00
C THR A 166 -9.86 -21.39 -6.24
N GLY A 167 -10.17 -21.97 -7.41
CA GLY A 167 -9.48 -21.65 -8.66
C GLY A 167 -9.69 -20.20 -9.11
N PHE A 168 -10.88 -19.65 -8.90
CA PHE A 168 -11.17 -18.25 -9.22
C PHE A 168 -10.42 -17.28 -8.31
N ALA A 169 -10.39 -17.53 -6.99
CA ALA A 169 -9.62 -16.71 -6.05
C ALA A 169 -8.12 -16.72 -6.40
N THR A 170 -7.57 -17.86 -6.78
CA THR A 170 -6.18 -17.97 -7.28
C THR A 170 -5.97 -17.19 -8.57
N GLY A 171 -6.92 -17.23 -9.51
CA GLY A 171 -6.89 -16.44 -10.74
C GLY A 171 -6.87 -14.94 -10.45
N ILE A 172 -7.73 -14.46 -9.54
CA ILE A 172 -7.77 -13.05 -9.11
C ILE A 172 -6.47 -12.64 -8.42
N ALA A 173 -5.93 -13.48 -7.53
CA ALA A 173 -4.65 -13.20 -6.87
C ALA A 173 -3.49 -13.11 -7.88
N SER A 174 -3.49 -13.97 -8.90
CA SER A 174 -2.52 -13.95 -9.99
C SER A 174 -2.66 -12.69 -10.86
N LEU A 175 -3.88 -12.27 -11.17
CA LEU A 175 -4.15 -11.03 -11.91
C LEU A 175 -3.72 -9.80 -11.10
N ALA A 176 -4.06 -9.75 -9.81
CA ALA A 176 -3.71 -8.62 -8.94
C ALA A 176 -2.18 -8.47 -8.81
N THR A 177 -1.46 -9.56 -8.56
CA THR A 177 0.01 -9.53 -8.46
C THR A 177 0.68 -9.21 -9.79
N THR A 178 0.13 -9.68 -10.91
CA THR A 178 0.62 -9.33 -12.25
C THR A 178 0.38 -7.85 -12.56
N ALA A 179 -0.81 -7.31 -12.27
CA ALA A 179 -1.11 -5.88 -12.43
C ALA A 179 -0.20 -5.02 -11.56
N TRP A 180 0.06 -5.45 -10.31
CA TRP A 180 1.02 -4.81 -9.42
C TRP A 180 2.42 -4.79 -10.04
N ALA A 181 2.91 -5.93 -10.53
CA ALA A 181 4.23 -6.01 -11.17
C ALA A 181 4.33 -5.12 -12.42
N LEU A 182 3.33 -5.17 -13.30
CA LEU A 182 3.32 -4.39 -14.55
C LEU A 182 3.30 -2.89 -14.27
N LEU A 183 2.41 -2.42 -13.39
CA LEU A 183 2.32 -1.00 -13.04
C LEU A 183 3.54 -0.54 -12.24
N GLY A 184 4.10 -1.42 -11.41
CA GLY A 184 5.38 -1.19 -10.73
C GLY A 184 6.53 -1.01 -11.72
N PHE A 185 6.61 -1.85 -12.75
CA PHE A 185 7.62 -1.75 -13.80
C PHE A 185 7.46 -0.46 -14.62
N LEU A 186 6.25 -0.17 -15.09
CA LEU A 186 5.96 1.05 -15.84
C LEU A 186 6.27 2.30 -15.02
N GLY A 187 5.85 2.33 -13.75
CA GLY A 187 6.17 3.42 -12.83
C GLY A 187 7.67 3.58 -12.59
N PHE A 188 8.39 2.47 -12.47
CA PHE A 188 9.84 2.48 -12.30
C PHE A 188 10.55 3.08 -13.52
N VAL A 189 10.14 2.69 -14.73
CA VAL A 189 10.67 3.28 -15.97
C VAL A 189 10.34 4.77 -16.06
N GLN A 190 9.10 5.18 -15.74
CA GLN A 190 8.70 6.59 -15.70
C GLN A 190 9.60 7.40 -14.74
N LEU A 191 9.83 6.87 -13.54
CA LEU A 191 10.68 7.51 -12.53
C LEU A 191 12.12 7.66 -13.00
N LEU A 192 12.70 6.63 -13.63
CA LEU A 192 14.07 6.70 -14.15
C LEU A 192 14.21 7.74 -15.26
N ILE A 193 13.24 7.84 -16.17
CA ILE A 193 13.24 8.86 -17.23
C ILE A 193 13.17 10.26 -16.63
N VAL A 194 12.27 10.48 -15.66
CA VAL A 194 12.13 11.79 -15.00
C VAL A 194 13.39 12.14 -14.21
N ALA A 195 13.95 11.19 -13.46
CA ALA A 195 15.19 11.42 -12.70
C ALA A 195 16.37 11.75 -13.63
N GLY A 196 16.53 11.02 -14.75
CA GLY A 196 17.62 11.25 -15.70
C GLY A 196 17.52 12.56 -16.47
N THR A 197 16.32 13.13 -16.61
CA THR A 197 16.13 14.43 -17.27
C THR A 197 16.28 15.61 -16.31
N THR A 198 16.02 15.40 -15.03
CA THR A 198 16.06 16.46 -14.00
C THR A 198 17.42 16.57 -13.31
N LEU A 199 18.10 15.45 -13.06
CA LEU A 199 19.44 15.39 -12.48
C LEU A 199 20.46 15.39 -13.62
N LYS A 200 21.11 16.53 -13.86
CA LYS A 200 22.20 16.69 -14.82
C LYS A 200 23.55 16.70 -14.12
#